data_AF-A0A9N7V9H4-F1
#
_entry.id   AF-A0A9N7V9H4-F1
#
_cell.length_a   1.000
_cell.length_b   1.000
_cell.length_c   1.000
_cell.angle_alpha   90.00
_cell.angle_beta   90.00
_cell.angle_gamma   90.00
#
_symmetry.space_group_name_H-M   'P 1'
#
loop_
_entity.id
_entity.type
_entity.pdbx_description
1 polymer ?
#
loop_
_entity_poly.entity_id
_entity_poly.type
_entity_poly.pdbx_seq_one_letter_code
_entity_poly.pdbx_strand_id
1 'polypeptide(L)'
;MPRDHKTPPIQKIAKQACITYRVLKSSADVSDTQSELISPVTTVRPADLKIAPRKSKPSSGAARLQSPPVTYMYICETEVFSMGVFLLRPGASIPLHDHPDMNGNLRSF
;
A
#
# COMPACT_ATOMS: atom_id res chain seq x y z
N MET A 1 14.96 -28.62 -3.85
CA MET A 1 14.11 -27.60 -4.52
C MET A 1 14.80 -26.25 -4.38
N PRO A 2 15.36 -25.65 -5.45
CA PRO A 2 15.96 -24.32 -5.37
C PRO A 2 14.83 -23.32 -5.11
N ARG A 3 14.93 -22.54 -4.02
CA ARG A 3 14.01 -21.42 -3.79
C ARG A 3 14.50 -20.31 -4.70
N ASP A 4 13.73 -19.92 -5.70
CA ASP A 4 14.01 -18.69 -6.43
C ASP A 4 14.09 -17.55 -5.41
N HIS A 5 15.30 -17.02 -5.19
CA HIS A 5 15.60 -15.98 -4.21
C HIS A 5 15.12 -14.59 -4.70
N LYS A 6 13.96 -14.53 -5.36
CA LYS A 6 13.38 -13.27 -5.81
C LYS A 6 12.81 -12.54 -4.60
N THR A 7 13.35 -11.35 -4.32
CA THR A 7 12.84 -10.49 -3.24
C THR A 7 11.34 -10.23 -3.47
N PRO A 8 10.46 -10.53 -2.51
CA PRO A 8 9.03 -10.24 -2.59
C PRO A 8 8.77 -8.78 -3.02
N PRO A 9 7.77 -8.52 -3.90
CA PRO A 9 7.48 -7.17 -4.39
C PRO A 9 7.32 -6.12 -3.28
N ILE A 10 6.64 -6.47 -2.19
CA ILE A 10 6.44 -5.59 -1.03
C ILE A 10 7.75 -5.21 -0.34
N GLN A 11 8.69 -6.15 -0.24
CA GLN A 11 10.02 -5.86 0.30
C GLN A 11 10.82 -4.95 -0.62
N LYS A 12 10.67 -5.09 -1.94
CA LYS A 12 11.30 -4.19 -2.92
C LYS A 12 10.75 -2.77 -2.77
N ILE A 13 9.42 -2.62 -2.63
CA ILE A 13 8.77 -1.32 -2.41
C ILE A 13 9.27 -0.68 -1.11
N ALA A 14 9.26 -1.41 0.01
CA ALA A 14 9.72 -0.89 1.30
C ALA A 14 11.19 -0.42 1.25
N LYS A 15 12.06 -1.19 0.61
CA LYS A 15 13.47 -0.82 0.43
C LYS A 15 13.63 0.45 -0.40
N GLN A 16 12.95 0.54 -1.54
CA GLN A 16 13.02 1.71 -2.41
C GLN A 16 12.43 2.94 -1.72
N ALA A 17 11.31 2.81 -1.01
CA ALA A 17 10.69 3.89 -0.25
C ALA A 17 11.67 4.46 0.80
N CYS A 18 12.36 3.58 1.53
CA CYS A 18 13.38 3.99 2.49
C CYS A 18 14.52 4.81 1.84
N ILE A 19 14.92 4.46 0.61
CA ILE A 19 15.93 5.23 -0.15
C ILE A 19 15.35 6.59 -0.55
N THR A 20 14.24 6.60 -1.28
CA THR A 20 13.60 7.80 -1.81
C THR A 20 13.27 8.82 -0.71
N TYR A 21 12.59 8.41 0.37
CA TYR A 21 12.16 9.34 1.42
C TYR A 21 13.29 9.81 2.32
N ARG A 22 14.39 9.05 2.43
CA ARG A 22 15.61 9.52 3.12
C ARG A 22 16.35 10.57 2.29
N VAL A 23 16.42 10.40 0.97
CA VAL A 23 16.97 11.41 0.04
C VAL A 23 16.16 12.70 0.10
N LEU A 24 14.82 12.59 0.09
CA LEU A 24 13.90 13.73 0.25
C LEU A 24 14.12 14.46 1.59
N LYS A 25 14.28 13.72 2.69
CA LYS A 25 14.59 14.29 4.01
C LYS A 25 15.93 15.06 4.03
N SER A 26 16.89 14.67 3.19
CA SER A 26 18.19 15.35 3.05
C SER A 26 18.22 16.51 2.05
N SER A 27 17.08 16.90 1.45
CA SER A 27 16.97 18.02 0.50
C SER A 27 17.83 17.88 -0.78
N ALA A 28 18.17 16.66 -1.18
CA ALA A 28 18.84 16.37 -2.44
C ALA A 28 17.83 16.23 -3.59
N ASP A 29 18.29 16.25 -4.86
CA ASP A 29 17.40 16.03 -6.02
C ASP A 29 16.71 14.65 -5.94
N VAL A 30 15.38 14.66 -5.98
CA VAL A 30 14.52 13.50 -5.67
C VAL A 30 13.88 12.91 -6.94
N SER A 31 13.97 13.63 -8.06
CA SER A 31 13.21 13.33 -9.28
C SER A 31 13.46 11.91 -9.79
N ASP A 32 14.73 11.49 -9.86
CA ASP A 32 15.12 10.15 -10.28
C ASP A 32 14.62 9.07 -9.30
N THR A 33 14.83 9.27 -8.00
CA THR A 33 14.47 8.30 -6.95
C THR A 33 12.96 8.09 -6.81
N GLN A 34 12.15 9.09 -7.18
CA GLN A 34 10.69 8.98 -7.13
C GLN A 34 10.16 8.11 -8.27
N SER A 35 10.70 8.25 -9.48
CA SER A 35 10.33 7.40 -10.61
C SER A 35 10.65 5.91 -10.34
N GLU A 36 11.80 5.66 -9.69
CA GLU A 36 12.22 4.33 -9.27
C GLU A 36 11.30 3.69 -8.22
N LEU A 37 10.66 4.51 -7.37
CA LEU A 37 9.68 4.06 -6.39
C LEU A 37 8.30 3.79 -7.03
N ILE A 38 7.88 4.61 -7.98
CA ILE A 38 6.58 4.48 -8.64
C ILE A 38 6.51 3.17 -9.45
N SER A 39 7.58 2.77 -10.12
CA SER A 39 7.65 1.54 -10.92
C SER A 39 7.24 0.26 -10.16
N PRO A 40 7.83 -0.08 -8.99
CA PRO A 40 7.40 -1.23 -8.21
C PRO A 40 6.02 -1.03 -7.55
N VAL A 41 5.65 0.18 -7.13
CA VAL A 41 4.33 0.47 -6.54
C VAL A 41 3.20 0.24 -7.55
N THR A 42 3.43 0.52 -8.83
CA THR A 42 2.45 0.33 -9.91
C THR A 42 2.36 -1.10 -10.44
N THR A 43 3.22 -2.01 -9.98
CA THR A 43 3.20 -3.42 -10.43
C THR A 43 2.72 -4.39 -9.37
N VAL A 44 2.65 -3.97 -8.10
CA VAL A 44 2.10 -4.78 -7.00
C VAL A 44 0.67 -5.21 -7.32
N ARG A 45 0.28 -6.41 -6.87
CA ARG A 45 -1.06 -6.98 -7.04
C ARG A 45 -1.61 -7.43 -5.68
N PRO A 46 -2.94 -7.60 -5.53
CA PRO A 46 -3.51 -8.13 -4.29
C PRO A 46 -2.94 -9.48 -3.86
N ALA A 47 -2.58 -10.34 -4.82
CA ALA A 47 -1.97 -11.64 -4.56
C ALA A 47 -0.59 -11.54 -3.86
N ASP A 48 0.19 -10.49 -4.14
CA ASP A 48 1.49 -10.25 -3.50
C ASP A 48 1.35 -9.93 -2.00
N LEU A 49 0.15 -9.46 -1.61
CA LEU A 49 -0.26 -9.16 -0.24
C LEU A 49 -1.07 -10.29 0.39
N LYS A 50 -1.22 -11.44 -0.30
CA LYS A 50 -2.09 -12.54 0.10
C LYS A 50 -3.56 -12.13 0.30
N ILE A 51 -3.99 -11.08 -0.40
CA ILE A 51 -5.38 -10.61 -0.38
C ILE A 51 -6.14 -11.35 -1.48
N ALA A 52 -7.07 -12.21 -1.07
CA ALA A 52 -7.97 -12.90 -1.99
C ALA A 52 -9.13 -11.98 -2.40
N PRO A 53 -9.61 -12.05 -3.66
CA PRO A 53 -10.85 -11.40 -4.05
C PRO A 53 -12.00 -11.83 -3.14
N ARG A 54 -12.80 -10.86 -2.65
CA ARG A 54 -14.03 -11.20 -1.91
C ARG A 54 -14.91 -12.03 -2.83
N LYS A 55 -15.25 -13.25 -2.39
CA LYS A 55 -16.29 -14.04 -3.05
C LYS A 55 -17.59 -13.24 -2.94
N SER A 56 -18.16 -12.82 -4.07
CA SER A 56 -19.39 -12.06 -4.19
C SER A 56 -20.61 -12.92 -3.83
N LYS A 57 -20.64 -13.54 -2.65
CA LYS A 57 -21.90 -14.03 -2.12
C LYS A 57 -22.69 -12.80 -1.68
N PRO A 58 -23.94 -12.62 -2.14
CA PRO A 58 -24.82 -11.62 -1.55
C PRO A 58 -24.94 -11.97 -0.07
N SER A 59 -24.22 -11.24 0.77
CA SER A 59 -24.43 -11.30 2.20
C SER A 59 -25.86 -10.85 2.44
N SER A 60 -26.62 -11.63 3.22
CA SER A 60 -27.88 -11.17 3.77
C SER A 60 -27.65 -9.78 4.40
N GLY A 61 -28.65 -8.89 4.36
CA GLY A 61 -28.49 -7.50 4.83
C GLY A 61 -27.86 -7.40 6.23
N ALA A 62 -28.14 -8.37 7.10
CA ALA A 62 -27.54 -8.49 8.43
C ALA A 62 -26.01 -8.74 8.41
N ALA A 63 -25.49 -9.56 7.49
CA ALA A 63 -24.06 -9.86 7.39
C ALA A 63 -23.24 -8.71 6.77
N ARG A 64 -23.87 -7.84 5.96
CA ARG A 64 -23.20 -6.61 5.46
C ARG A 64 -22.94 -5.59 6.56
N LEU A 65 -23.86 -5.49 7.53
CA LEU A 65 -23.77 -4.58 8.68
C LEU A 65 -22.67 -4.98 9.66
N GLN A 66 -22.28 -6.26 9.70
CA GLN A 66 -21.30 -6.77 10.68
C GLN A 66 -19.84 -6.62 10.26
N SER A 67 -19.54 -6.30 9.00
CA SER A 67 -18.15 -6.09 8.55
C SER A 67 -17.77 -4.60 8.55
N PRO A 68 -16.61 -4.23 9.09
CA PRO A 68 -16.18 -2.83 9.13
C PRO A 68 -16.14 -2.24 7.71
N PRO A 69 -16.52 -0.95 7.54
CA PRO A 69 -16.48 -0.28 6.24
C PRO A 69 -15.08 -0.23 5.64
N VAL A 70 -14.07 -0.05 6.51
CA VAL A 70 -12.66 0.02 6.15
C VAL A 70 -11.87 -0.80 7.15
N THR A 71 -10.95 -1.64 6.67
CA THR A 71 -9.94 -2.32 7.49
C THR A 71 -8.56 -1.82 7.07
N TYR A 72 -7.72 -1.48 8.05
CA TYR A 72 -6.32 -1.15 7.81
C TYR A 72 -5.44 -2.36 8.07
N MET A 73 -4.56 -2.68 7.11
CA MET A 73 -3.51 -3.68 7.24
C MET A 73 -2.16 -2.98 7.29
N TYR A 74 -1.55 -2.99 8.47
CA TYR A 74 -0.20 -2.48 8.69
C TYR A 74 0.83 -3.34 7.94
N ILE A 75 1.79 -2.70 7.27
CA ILE A 75 2.96 -3.40 6.69
C ILE A 75 4.23 -3.01 7.43
N CYS A 76 4.57 -1.72 7.46
CA CYS A 76 5.71 -1.22 8.21
C CYS A 76 5.63 0.29 8.43
N GLU A 77 6.33 0.77 9.45
CA GLU A 77 6.54 2.17 9.76
C GLU A 77 8.01 2.37 10.14
N THR A 78 8.55 3.50 9.72
CA THR A 78 9.94 3.92 9.93
C THR A 78 9.96 5.42 10.22
N GLU A 79 11.12 5.95 10.56
CA GLU A 79 11.30 7.40 10.79
C GLU A 79 11.06 8.28 9.55
N VAL A 80 11.00 7.71 8.34
CA VAL A 80 10.89 8.48 7.08
C VAL A 80 9.69 8.11 6.22
N PHE A 81 9.03 6.98 6.49
CA PHE A 81 7.81 6.57 5.79
C PHE A 81 7.00 5.55 6.58
N SER A 82 5.70 5.52 6.30
CA SER A 82 4.76 4.47 6.71
C SER A 82 4.17 3.79 5.47
N MET A 83 3.89 2.50 5.55
CA MET A 83 3.27 1.73 4.48
C MET A 83 2.20 0.79 5.02
N GLY A 84 1.03 0.81 4.38
CA GLY A 84 -0.11 -0.04 4.74
C GLY A 84 -1.12 -0.15 3.62
N VAL A 85 -2.17 -0.94 3.85
CA VAL A 85 -3.23 -1.20 2.87
C VAL A 85 -4.58 -0.95 3.51
N PHE A 86 -5.44 -0.21 2.81
CA PHE A 86 -6.83 -0.06 3.18
C PHE A 86 -7.69 -1.03 2.37
N LEU A 87 -8.44 -1.89 3.06
CA LEU A 87 -9.45 -2.75 2.46
C LEU A 87 -10.83 -2.11 2.66
N LEU A 88 -11.45 -1.66 1.57
CA LEU A 88 -12.76 -1.02 1.61
C LEU A 88 -13.84 -2.02 1.23
N ARG A 89 -14.94 -2.03 2.00
CA ARG A 89 -16.18 -2.71 1.60
C ARG A 89 -16.77 -1.99 0.36
N PRO A 90 -17.46 -2.69 -0.56
CA PRO A 90 -18.15 -2.02 -1.65
C PRO A 90 -19.07 -0.90 -1.15
N GLY A 91 -18.94 0.28 -1.76
CA GLY A 91 -19.67 1.51 -1.37
C GLY A 91 -19.14 2.23 -0.14
N ALA A 92 -18.10 1.73 0.53
CA ALA A 92 -17.39 2.49 1.55
C ALA A 92 -16.38 3.44 0.92
N SER A 93 -16.08 4.53 1.62
CA SER A 93 -15.06 5.50 1.25
C SER A 93 -14.26 5.90 2.48
N ILE A 94 -13.04 6.39 2.25
CA ILE A 94 -12.30 7.15 3.25
C ILE A 94 -12.68 8.62 3.02
N PRO A 95 -13.22 9.33 4.04
CA PRO A 95 -13.58 10.74 3.89
C PRO A 95 -12.40 11.59 3.42
N LEU A 96 -12.70 12.72 2.79
CA LEU A 96 -11.67 13.69 2.40
C LEU A 96 -10.92 14.17 3.65
N HIS A 97 -9.60 14.13 3.59
CA HIS A 97 -8.70 14.63 4.62
C HIS A 97 -7.40 15.07 3.97
N ASP A 98 -6.73 16.03 4.59
CA ASP A 98 -5.44 16.53 4.13
C ASP A 98 -4.27 15.76 4.75
N HIS A 99 -3.11 15.91 4.10
CA HIS A 99 -1.83 15.38 4.54
C HIS A 99 -0.78 16.50 4.55
N PRO A 100 -0.85 17.43 5.53
CA PRO A 100 0.12 18.52 5.63
C PRO A 100 1.53 17.94 5.80
N ASP A 101 2.50 18.50 5.06
CA ASP A 101 3.92 18.14 5.11
C ASP A 101 4.26 16.68 4.76
N MET A 102 3.37 15.98 4.05
CA MET A 102 3.55 14.58 3.67
C MET A 102 3.47 14.36 2.15
N ASN A 103 4.30 13.44 1.64
CA ASN A 103 4.22 12.95 0.26
C ASN A 103 3.81 11.46 0.25
N GLY A 104 2.72 11.14 -0.44
CA GLY A 104 2.20 9.76 -0.51
C GLY A 104 2.17 9.21 -1.93
N ASN A 105 2.41 7.90 -2.07
CA ASN A 105 2.14 7.15 -3.28
C ASN A 105 0.99 6.17 -3.01
N LEU A 106 -0.08 6.24 -3.80
CA LEU A 106 -1.26 5.39 -3.65
C LEU A 106 -1.48 4.54 -4.91
N ARG A 107 -1.79 3.26 -4.70
CA ARG A 107 -2.20 2.33 -5.76
C ARG A 107 -3.51 1.64 -5.39
N SER A 108 -4.50 1.72 -6.27
CA SER A 108 -5.76 0.99 -6.20
C SER A 108 -5.78 -0.22 -7.16
N PHE A 109 -6.69 -1.16 -6.87
CA PHE A 109 -6.95 -2.38 -7.64
C PHE A 109 -8.43 -2.52 -7.97
#